data_AF-A0A0F9HMQ0-F1
#
_entry.id   AF-A0A0F9HMQ0-F1
#
_cell.length_a   1.000
_cell.length_b   1.000
_cell.length_c   1.000
_cell.angle_alpha   90.00
_cell.angle_beta   90.00
_cell.angle_gamma   90.00
#
_symmetry.space_group_name_H-M   'P 1'
#
loop_
_entity.id
_entity.type
_entity.pdbx_description
1 polymer ?
#
loop_
_entity_poly.entity_id
_entity_poly.type
_entity_poly.pdbx_seq_one_letter_code
_entity_poly.pdbx_strand_id
1 'polypeptide(L)'
;MARTWDNWNHIAGDSPFAEHLGDDVDDFRGGREREQEERVSRLGVHMTGRSIVARALERDEDPLEHTLSHYTQKRTSSHYLLHWAGELWQMTDDRIRVDHIGVYEKERALYLGGGWARGEPDHKDRVISAKTVKMWKAAWPGYKSPQHLFPTHSVNNVSVGVEMPPCFVSGKYLAEPLRDGLWHTSAQHLGVALLACDLASRHGWKGNWWIDPKGGPRTPILPGHEDCDLYGRSQPSGGWDPGVLRSDPRWDWDTVIHLIMMRQTYGELRRYLVMAADVVGTTATLLF
;
A
#
# COMPACT_ATOMS: atom_id res chain seq x y z
N MET A 1 -0.60 14.72 -21.00
CA MET A 1 0.58 15.54 -20.66
C MET A 1 0.95 15.24 -19.21
N ALA A 2 2.07 14.55 -18.97
CA ALA A 2 2.52 14.25 -17.61
C ALA A 2 3.04 15.53 -16.93
N ARG A 3 2.50 15.89 -15.77
CA ARG A 3 3.03 16.99 -14.94
C ARG A 3 4.18 16.45 -14.08
N THR A 4 5.33 17.10 -14.14
CA THR A 4 6.51 16.80 -13.31
C THR A 4 6.40 17.41 -11.91
N TRP A 5 7.23 16.90 -11.01
CA TRP A 5 7.20 16.94 -9.54
C TRP A 5 7.17 18.32 -8.85
N ASP A 6 7.32 19.45 -9.55
CA ASP A 6 7.62 20.74 -8.93
C ASP A 6 6.42 21.48 -8.27
N ASN A 7 5.18 20.99 -8.41
CA ASN A 7 3.97 21.73 -7.99
C ASN A 7 3.38 21.35 -6.61
N TRP A 8 4.06 20.54 -5.80
CA TRP A 8 3.51 20.08 -4.51
C TRP A 8 3.60 21.10 -3.35
N ASN A 9 4.34 22.20 -3.52
CA ASN A 9 4.64 23.13 -2.43
C ASN A 9 3.52 24.13 -2.06
N HIS A 10 2.41 24.18 -2.82
CA HIS A 10 1.38 25.21 -2.65
C HIS A 10 0.02 24.74 -2.14
N ILE A 11 -0.15 23.48 -1.73
CA ILE A 11 -1.48 22.94 -1.52
C ILE A 11 -1.61 22.32 -0.14
N ALA A 12 -2.05 23.14 0.81
CA ALA A 12 -2.62 22.69 2.08
C ALA A 12 -4.16 22.78 2.10
N GLY A 13 -4.80 22.97 0.93
CA GLY A 13 -6.24 23.21 0.81
C GLY A 13 -6.98 22.26 -0.15
N ASP A 14 -6.42 21.97 -1.33
CA ASP A 14 -7.15 21.26 -2.40
C ASP A 14 -6.29 20.17 -3.02
N SER A 15 -6.45 18.91 -2.57
CA SER A 15 -5.69 17.76 -3.07
C SER A 15 -5.51 17.78 -4.61
N PRO A 16 -4.26 17.85 -5.14
CA PRO A 16 -4.01 17.94 -6.58
C PRO A 16 -4.32 16.64 -7.32
N PHE A 17 -4.81 15.62 -6.62
CA PHE A 17 -5.13 14.29 -7.15
C PHE A 17 -6.56 14.18 -7.71
N ALA A 18 -7.40 15.20 -7.54
CA ALA A 18 -8.81 15.15 -7.96
C ALA A 18 -9.05 15.52 -9.45
N GLU A 19 -8.06 16.05 -10.18
CA GLU A 19 -8.29 16.68 -11.50
C GLU A 19 -8.25 15.73 -12.72
N HIS A 20 -8.18 14.40 -12.55
CA HIS A 20 -8.20 13.44 -13.67
C HIS A 20 -9.21 12.30 -13.49
N LEU A 21 -10.37 12.60 -12.92
CA LEU A 21 -11.56 11.79 -13.15
C LEU A 21 -12.15 12.25 -14.48
N GLY A 22 -11.86 11.52 -15.56
CA GLY A 22 -12.65 11.66 -16.79
C GLY A 22 -14.10 11.29 -16.47
N ASP A 23 -15.05 12.06 -17.00
CA ASP A 23 -16.50 11.94 -16.77
C ASP A 23 -17.14 10.59 -17.22
N ASP A 24 -16.35 9.53 -17.43
CA ASP A 24 -16.75 8.26 -18.06
C ASP A 24 -16.60 7.03 -17.13
N VAL A 25 -16.73 7.17 -15.80
CA VAL A 25 -16.67 6.01 -14.85
C VAL A 25 -18.05 5.35 -14.62
N ASP A 26 -19.03 5.59 -15.49
CA ASP A 26 -20.44 5.26 -15.22
C ASP A 26 -20.92 3.84 -15.64
N ASP A 27 -20.03 2.88 -15.92
CA ASP A 27 -20.47 1.51 -16.31
C ASP A 27 -19.66 0.37 -15.65
N PHE A 28 -19.40 0.46 -14.34
CA PHE A 28 -18.88 -0.68 -13.55
C PHE A 28 -19.98 -1.75 -13.36
N ARG A 29 -20.10 -2.66 -14.34
CA ARG A 29 -21.14 -3.69 -14.38
C ARG A 29 -21.02 -4.75 -13.27
N GLY A 30 -21.92 -4.65 -12.28
CA GLY A 30 -22.59 -5.82 -11.69
C GLY A 30 -22.18 -6.26 -10.30
N GLY A 31 -21.50 -5.43 -9.51
CA GLY A 31 -21.46 -5.52 -8.05
C GLY A 31 -22.01 -4.21 -7.49
N ARG A 32 -22.88 -4.23 -6.48
CA ARG A 32 -23.25 -2.97 -5.81
C ARG A 32 -21.98 -2.40 -5.21
N GLU A 33 -21.60 -1.20 -5.62
CA GLU A 33 -20.60 -0.41 -4.91
C GLU A 33 -20.99 -0.41 -3.43
N ARG A 34 -20.04 -0.78 -2.58
CA ARG A 34 -20.23 -0.75 -1.14
C ARG A 34 -19.42 0.42 -0.64
N GLU A 35 -20.07 1.36 0.02
CA GLU A 35 -19.35 2.35 0.80
C GLU A 35 -18.45 1.64 1.82
N GLN A 36 -17.38 2.31 2.19
CA GLN A 36 -16.49 1.86 3.23
C GLN A 36 -17.29 1.65 4.52
N GLU A 37 -17.27 0.42 5.05
CA GLU A 37 -18.06 0.05 6.24
C GLU A 37 -17.59 0.78 7.50
N GLU A 38 -16.31 1.17 7.53
CA GLU A 38 -15.65 1.84 8.64
C GLU A 38 -14.76 2.97 8.13
N ARG A 39 -14.34 3.86 9.03
CA ARG A 39 -13.37 4.90 8.68
C ARG A 39 -12.05 4.29 8.18
N VAL A 40 -11.58 4.73 7.01
CA VAL A 40 -10.26 4.35 6.48
C VAL A 40 -9.19 4.69 7.50
N SER A 41 -8.45 3.67 7.93
CA SER A 41 -7.41 3.77 8.96
C SER A 41 -6.11 3.08 8.55
N ARG A 42 -6.01 2.57 7.31
CA ARG A 42 -4.90 1.77 6.81
C ARG A 42 -4.66 1.98 5.32
N LEU A 43 -3.42 1.74 4.89
CA LEU A 43 -3.02 1.61 3.50
C LEU A 43 -2.39 0.23 3.29
N GLY A 44 -3.10 -0.64 2.59
CA GLY A 44 -2.58 -1.92 2.12
C GLY A 44 -1.66 -1.70 0.92
N VAL A 45 -0.43 -2.20 1.02
CA VAL A 45 0.59 -2.06 -0.03
C VAL A 45 0.74 -3.37 -0.80
N HIS A 46 0.63 -3.29 -2.12
CA HIS A 46 0.58 -4.44 -3.02
C HIS A 46 1.60 -4.31 -4.15
N MET A 47 1.74 -5.40 -4.89
CA MET A 47 2.41 -5.43 -6.19
C MET A 47 1.45 -6.07 -7.20
N THR A 48 1.36 -5.51 -8.40
CA THR A 48 0.37 -5.90 -9.44
C THR A 48 0.53 -7.34 -9.95
N GLY A 49 1.54 -8.07 -9.47
CA GLY A 49 1.95 -9.35 -10.00
C GLY A 49 2.81 -9.19 -11.25
N ARG A 50 3.91 -9.96 -11.32
CA ARG A 50 4.84 -9.91 -12.45
C ARG A 50 4.20 -10.27 -13.79
N SER A 51 3.13 -11.07 -13.77
CA SER A 51 2.45 -11.51 -15.00
C SER A 51 1.72 -10.39 -15.72
N ILE A 52 1.25 -9.35 -15.01
CA ILE A 52 0.61 -8.20 -15.65
C ILE A 52 1.63 -7.44 -16.47
N VAL A 53 2.77 -7.09 -15.87
CA VAL A 53 3.86 -6.40 -16.57
C VAL A 53 4.46 -7.27 -17.68
N ALA A 54 4.68 -8.56 -17.44
CA ALA A 54 5.20 -9.47 -18.46
C ALA A 54 4.29 -9.54 -19.70
N ARG A 55 2.97 -9.59 -19.52
CA ARG A 55 2.00 -9.60 -20.62
C ARG A 55 1.98 -8.30 -21.39
N ALA A 56 2.12 -7.15 -20.73
CA ALA A 56 2.25 -5.86 -21.40
C ALA A 56 3.47 -5.86 -22.34
N LEU A 57 4.62 -6.32 -21.83
CA LEU A 57 5.85 -6.43 -22.63
C LEU A 57 5.73 -7.43 -23.78
N GLU A 58 5.09 -8.57 -23.57
CA GLU A 58 4.84 -9.56 -24.63
C GLU A 58 3.97 -9.01 -25.77
N ARG A 59 3.17 -7.97 -25.50
CA ARG A 59 2.26 -7.34 -26.45
C ARG A 59 2.77 -6.02 -27.03
N ASP A 60 3.98 -5.59 -26.64
CA ASP A 60 4.53 -4.27 -26.99
C ASP A 60 3.61 -3.11 -26.54
N GLU A 61 2.95 -3.30 -25.39
CA GLU A 61 2.07 -2.31 -24.76
C GLU A 61 2.80 -1.60 -23.61
N ASP A 62 2.43 -0.35 -23.34
CA ASP A 62 2.92 0.38 -22.18
C ASP A 62 2.45 -0.30 -20.87
N PRO A 63 3.35 -0.61 -19.93
CA PRO A 63 2.97 -1.28 -18.68
C PRO A 63 1.99 -0.51 -17.79
N LEU A 64 2.00 0.84 -17.81
CA LEU A 64 1.04 1.65 -17.07
C LEU A 64 -0.36 1.47 -17.67
N GLU A 65 -0.49 1.70 -18.98
CA GLU A 65 -1.76 1.59 -19.69
C GLU A 65 -2.37 0.18 -19.57
N HIS A 66 -1.55 -0.86 -19.76
CA HIS A 66 -2.00 -2.24 -19.62
C HIS A 66 -2.48 -2.55 -18.20
N THR A 67 -1.77 -2.04 -17.18
CA THR A 67 -2.14 -2.25 -15.78
C THR A 67 -3.44 -1.52 -15.43
N LEU A 68 -3.59 -0.25 -15.82
CA LEU A 68 -4.82 0.52 -15.63
C LEU A 68 -6.01 -0.18 -16.30
N SER A 69 -5.85 -0.63 -17.54
CA SER A 69 -6.87 -1.40 -18.26
C SER A 69 -7.23 -2.70 -17.54
N HIS A 70 -6.23 -3.41 -17.02
CA HIS A 70 -6.44 -4.66 -16.28
C HIS A 70 -7.28 -4.49 -15.01
N TYR A 71 -7.00 -3.45 -14.22
CA TYR A 71 -7.66 -3.22 -12.93
C TYR A 71 -9.02 -2.54 -13.09
N THR A 72 -9.22 -1.72 -14.12
CA THR A 72 -10.53 -1.09 -14.41
C THR A 72 -11.54 -2.06 -15.02
N GLN A 73 -11.09 -3.10 -15.74
CA GLN A 73 -11.99 -4.11 -16.32
C GLN A 73 -12.41 -5.21 -15.35
N LYS A 74 -11.74 -5.35 -14.21
CA LYS A 74 -11.94 -6.47 -13.27
C LYS A 74 -12.76 -6.09 -12.05
N ARG A 75 -13.48 -7.08 -11.52
CA ARG A 75 -14.19 -6.98 -10.23
C ARG A 75 -13.24 -6.90 -9.01
N THR A 76 -12.00 -7.34 -9.15
CA THR A 76 -10.95 -7.15 -8.14
C THR A 76 -10.20 -5.89 -8.51
N SER A 77 -10.37 -4.85 -7.69
CA SER A 77 -9.80 -3.54 -7.93
C SER A 77 -8.95 -3.10 -6.74
N SER A 78 -8.13 -2.09 -6.96
CA SER A 78 -7.40 -1.35 -5.93
C SER A 78 -7.84 0.11 -5.99
N HIS A 79 -7.51 0.88 -4.97
CA HIS A 79 -7.88 2.29 -4.97
C HIS A 79 -6.90 3.12 -5.78
N TYR A 80 -5.61 2.77 -5.69
CA TYR A 80 -4.54 3.49 -6.34
C TYR A 80 -3.60 2.55 -7.11
N LEU A 81 -3.02 3.06 -8.18
CA LEU A 81 -1.88 2.50 -8.89
C LEU A 81 -0.72 3.49 -8.83
N LEU A 82 0.46 3.04 -8.38
CA LEU A 82 1.67 3.87 -8.27
C LEU A 82 2.77 3.31 -9.18
N HIS A 83 3.04 4.01 -10.28
CA HIS A 83 4.01 3.58 -11.30
C HIS A 83 5.46 3.94 -10.92
N TRP A 84 6.42 3.48 -11.74
CA TRP A 84 7.85 3.51 -11.49
C TRP A 84 8.43 4.91 -11.33
N ALA A 85 7.94 5.93 -12.04
CA ALA A 85 8.41 7.31 -11.87
C ALA A 85 7.61 8.09 -10.81
N GLY A 86 6.77 7.39 -10.04
CA GLY A 86 5.98 7.93 -8.94
C GLY A 86 4.63 8.51 -9.36
N GLU A 87 4.19 8.27 -10.59
CA GLU A 87 2.85 8.63 -11.04
C GLU A 87 1.80 7.86 -10.24
N LEU A 88 0.99 8.58 -9.48
CA LEU A 88 -0.10 8.03 -8.68
C LEU A 88 -1.43 8.24 -9.40
N TRP A 89 -2.12 7.14 -9.68
CA TRP A 89 -3.43 7.12 -10.33
C TRP A 89 -4.47 6.61 -9.37
N GLN A 90 -5.52 7.39 -9.12
CA GLN A 90 -6.68 6.93 -8.38
C GLN A 90 -7.63 6.20 -9.34
N MET A 91 -7.88 4.92 -9.09
CA MET A 91 -8.77 4.06 -9.87
C MET A 91 -10.15 3.94 -9.22
N THR A 92 -10.20 4.01 -7.89
CA THR A 92 -11.44 3.94 -7.12
C THR A 92 -11.41 4.98 -6.01
N ASP A 93 -12.54 5.64 -5.74
CA ASP A 93 -12.69 6.55 -4.60
C ASP A 93 -12.40 5.81 -3.29
N ASP A 94 -11.65 6.42 -2.36
CA ASP A 94 -11.30 5.77 -1.09
C ASP A 94 -12.40 5.71 -0.04
N ARG A 95 -13.57 6.23 -0.37
CA ARG A 95 -14.83 6.01 0.37
C ARG A 95 -15.56 4.77 -0.12
N ILE A 96 -15.14 4.17 -1.22
CA ILE A 96 -15.74 2.95 -1.77
C ILE A 96 -14.87 1.77 -1.42
N ARG A 97 -15.46 0.76 -0.78
CA ARG A 97 -14.78 -0.46 -0.42
C ARG A 97 -14.42 -1.26 -1.66
N VAL A 98 -13.16 -1.69 -1.70
CA VAL A 98 -12.63 -2.57 -2.74
C VAL A 98 -12.01 -3.81 -2.14
N ASP A 99 -12.25 -4.97 -2.74
CA ASP A 99 -11.73 -6.25 -2.27
C ASP A 99 -10.29 -6.49 -2.76
N HIS A 100 -9.33 -5.75 -2.18
CA HIS A 100 -7.94 -5.79 -2.59
C HIS A 100 -7.05 -6.75 -1.76
N ILE A 101 -7.47 -7.16 -0.55
CA ILE A 101 -6.84 -8.26 0.23
C ILE A 101 -7.86 -9.38 0.45
N GLY A 102 -7.54 -10.58 -0.01
CA GLY A 102 -8.47 -11.71 -0.04
C GLY A 102 -8.33 -12.66 1.14
N VAL A 103 -8.86 -12.32 2.32
CA VAL A 103 -9.00 -13.27 3.44
C VAL A 103 -10.42 -13.84 3.46
N TYR A 104 -10.57 -15.13 3.17
CA TYR A 104 -11.88 -15.81 3.17
C TYR A 104 -12.32 -16.18 4.61
N GLU A 105 -13.63 -16.31 4.86
CA GLU A 105 -14.18 -16.60 6.19
C GLU A 105 -13.52 -17.81 6.88
N LYS A 106 -13.30 -18.89 6.12
CA LYS A 106 -12.64 -20.10 6.63
C LYS A 106 -11.20 -19.85 7.09
N GLU A 107 -10.45 -18.99 6.40
CA GLU A 107 -9.08 -18.63 6.77
C GLU A 107 -9.07 -17.72 7.99
N ARG A 108 -10.03 -16.80 8.04
CA ARG A 108 -10.24 -15.95 9.22
C ARG A 108 -10.49 -16.78 10.47
N ALA A 109 -11.35 -17.79 10.41
CA ALA A 109 -11.59 -18.70 11.54
C ALA A 109 -10.29 -19.37 12.01
N LEU A 110 -9.44 -19.83 11.08
CA LEU A 110 -8.13 -20.42 11.38
C LEU A 110 -7.14 -19.40 11.99
N TYR A 111 -7.16 -18.15 11.52
CA TYR A 111 -6.36 -17.07 12.11
C TYR A 111 -6.80 -16.76 13.54
N LEU A 112 -8.10 -16.72 13.82
CA LEU A 112 -8.62 -16.43 15.15
C LEU A 112 -8.41 -17.60 16.12
N GLY A 113 -8.59 -18.84 15.67
CA GLY A 113 -8.37 -20.05 16.46
C GLY A 113 -6.89 -20.42 16.68
N GLY A 114 -5.95 -19.73 16.02
CA GLY A 114 -4.52 -20.05 16.10
C GLY A 114 -4.13 -21.35 15.37
N GLY A 115 -4.98 -21.85 14.48
CA GLY A 115 -4.71 -23.01 13.62
C GLY A 115 -3.75 -22.67 12.47
N TRP A 116 -3.69 -21.39 12.08
CA TRP A 116 -2.87 -20.90 10.96
C TRP A 116 -1.37 -21.22 11.05
N ALA A 117 -0.83 -21.24 12.26
CA ALA A 117 0.60 -21.51 12.48
C ALA A 117 0.94 -23.01 12.52
N ARG A 118 -0.09 -23.88 12.60
CA ARG A 118 0.09 -25.33 12.80
C ARG A 118 -0.09 -26.15 11.53
N GLY A 119 -0.62 -25.56 10.46
CA GLY A 119 -0.94 -26.25 9.21
C GLY A 119 -1.97 -27.34 9.46
N GLU A 120 -3.26 -27.01 9.38
CA GLU A 120 -4.28 -27.99 9.74
C GLU A 120 -4.28 -29.22 8.80
N PRO A 121 -4.37 -30.46 9.35
CA PRO A 121 -4.27 -31.70 8.59
C PRO A 121 -5.30 -31.84 7.46
N ASP A 122 -6.48 -31.23 7.61
CA ASP A 122 -7.60 -31.35 6.69
C ASP A 122 -7.53 -30.35 5.52
N HIS A 123 -6.51 -29.49 5.51
CA HIS A 123 -6.24 -28.51 4.46
C HIS A 123 -4.81 -28.64 3.95
N LYS A 124 -4.45 -29.84 3.48
CA LYS A 124 -3.11 -30.18 2.96
C LYS A 124 -2.61 -29.21 1.87
N ASP A 125 -3.52 -28.60 1.13
CA ASP A 125 -3.19 -27.64 0.08
C ASP A 125 -2.97 -26.21 0.61
N ARG A 126 -3.01 -25.99 1.93
CA ARG A 126 -2.96 -24.65 2.56
C ARG A 126 -1.99 -24.60 3.73
N VAL A 127 -0.87 -25.31 3.63
CA VAL A 127 0.15 -25.31 4.70
C VAL A 127 1.06 -24.08 4.58
N ILE A 128 0.97 -23.17 5.54
CA ILE A 128 1.94 -22.08 5.69
C ILE A 128 3.22 -22.67 6.28
N SER A 129 4.35 -22.46 5.60
CA SER A 129 5.63 -23.03 6.07
C SER A 129 6.03 -22.49 7.45
N ALA A 130 6.67 -23.32 8.28
CA ALA A 130 7.17 -22.88 9.59
C ALA A 130 8.14 -21.69 9.48
N LYS A 131 8.91 -21.62 8.38
CA LYS A 131 9.80 -20.50 8.07
C LYS A 131 8.99 -19.20 7.88
N THR A 132 7.93 -19.24 7.08
CA THR A 132 7.02 -18.11 6.89
C THR A 132 6.37 -17.68 8.20
N VAL A 133 5.85 -18.62 9.00
CA VAL A 133 5.27 -18.30 10.31
C VAL A 133 6.28 -17.61 11.23
N LYS A 134 7.53 -18.10 11.26
CA LYS A 134 8.61 -17.48 12.04
C LYS A 134 8.90 -16.05 11.57
N MET A 135 8.96 -15.83 10.26
CA MET A 135 9.20 -14.50 9.69
C MET A 135 8.06 -13.53 9.98
N TRP A 136 6.81 -13.98 9.83
CA TRP A 136 5.64 -13.16 10.17
C TRP A 136 5.64 -12.77 11.65
N LYS A 137 5.92 -13.71 12.56
CA LYS A 137 6.00 -13.42 14.01
C LYS A 137 7.13 -12.45 14.35
N ALA A 138 8.24 -12.50 13.63
CA ALA A 138 9.34 -11.56 13.80
C ALA A 138 8.98 -10.15 13.30
N ALA A 139 8.21 -10.05 12.21
CA ALA A 139 7.71 -8.78 11.68
C ALA A 139 6.63 -8.14 12.57
N TRP A 140 5.83 -8.97 13.27
CA TRP A 140 4.66 -8.54 14.03
C TRP A 140 4.68 -9.03 15.49
N PRO A 141 5.67 -8.60 16.30
CA PRO A 141 5.74 -9.01 17.70
C PRO A 141 4.49 -8.57 18.47
N GLY A 142 3.99 -9.45 19.34
CA GLY A 142 2.80 -9.19 20.15
C GLY A 142 1.46 -9.30 19.41
N TYR A 143 1.45 -9.56 18.10
CA TYR A 143 0.23 -9.91 17.35
C TYR A 143 0.04 -11.43 17.31
N LYS A 144 -1.18 -11.89 17.62
CA LYS A 144 -1.49 -13.33 17.73
C LYS A 144 -1.61 -14.02 16.37
N SER A 145 -2.11 -13.30 15.35
CA SER A 145 -2.30 -13.78 13.98
C SER A 145 -2.52 -12.60 13.02
N PRO A 146 -2.46 -12.82 11.69
CA PRO A 146 -2.77 -11.81 10.67
C PRO A 146 -4.06 -11.02 10.92
N GLN A 147 -5.14 -11.70 11.35
CA GLN A 147 -6.43 -11.07 11.65
C GLN A 147 -6.37 -10.03 12.78
N HIS A 148 -5.34 -10.05 13.62
CA HIS A 148 -5.18 -9.10 14.71
C HIS A 148 -4.46 -7.79 14.30
N LEU A 149 -4.06 -7.65 13.03
CA LEU A 149 -3.47 -6.41 12.51
C LEU A 149 -4.53 -5.31 12.27
N PHE A 150 -5.80 -5.69 12.18
CA PHE A 150 -6.91 -4.78 11.92
C PHE A 150 -8.12 -5.07 12.84
N PRO A 151 -8.96 -4.06 13.16
CA PRO A 151 -10.01 -4.19 14.16
C PRO A 151 -11.32 -4.78 13.60
N THR A 152 -11.40 -5.03 12.30
CA THR A 152 -12.61 -5.44 11.58
C THR A 152 -12.59 -6.91 11.18
N HIS A 153 -13.70 -7.36 10.59
CA HIS A 153 -13.81 -8.70 10.01
C HIS A 153 -12.89 -8.88 8.81
N SER A 154 -12.78 -7.89 7.93
CA SER A 154 -11.83 -7.84 6.80
C SER A 154 -11.01 -6.57 6.84
N VAL A 155 -9.73 -6.66 6.45
CA VAL A 155 -8.85 -5.49 6.33
C VAL A 155 -9.40 -4.49 5.31
N ASN A 156 -10.04 -4.99 4.23
CA ASN A 156 -10.65 -4.16 3.19
C ASN A 156 -11.73 -3.21 3.74
N ASN A 157 -12.31 -3.52 4.91
CA ASN A 157 -13.32 -2.65 5.54
C ASN A 157 -12.71 -1.38 6.15
N VAL A 158 -11.39 -1.32 6.35
CA VAL A 158 -10.68 -0.19 6.97
C VAL A 158 -9.46 0.27 6.18
N SER A 159 -9.18 -0.35 5.04
CA SER A 159 -7.99 -0.06 4.25
C SER A 159 -8.34 0.41 2.86
N VAL A 160 -7.49 1.30 2.37
CA VAL A 160 -7.31 1.50 0.93
C VAL A 160 -6.18 0.64 0.41
N GLY A 161 -6.15 0.37 -0.88
CA GLY A 161 -5.12 -0.43 -1.55
C GLY A 161 -4.31 0.44 -2.50
N VAL A 162 -2.99 0.28 -2.50
CA VAL A 162 -2.11 0.79 -3.56
C VAL A 162 -1.40 -0.38 -4.24
N GLU A 163 -1.54 -0.44 -5.56
CA GLU A 163 -0.89 -1.42 -6.42
C GLU A 163 0.35 -0.80 -7.05
N MET A 164 1.42 -1.59 -7.18
CA MET A 164 2.68 -1.15 -7.77
C MET A 164 3.18 -2.18 -8.79
N PRO A 165 3.44 -1.80 -10.05
CA PRO A 165 4.10 -2.68 -10.97
C PRO A 165 5.55 -2.90 -10.52
N PRO A 166 6.06 -4.14 -10.49
CA PRO A 166 7.45 -4.37 -10.15
C PRO A 166 8.36 -3.86 -11.28
N CYS A 167 9.47 -3.23 -10.92
CA CYS A 167 10.50 -2.82 -11.87
C CYS A 167 11.42 -3.98 -12.29
N PHE A 168 11.28 -5.17 -11.69
CA PHE A 168 12.07 -6.36 -12.05
C PHE A 168 11.16 -7.49 -12.55
N VAL A 169 11.31 -7.83 -13.84
CA VAL A 169 10.50 -8.86 -14.52
C VAL A 169 11.40 -9.74 -15.37
N SER A 170 11.18 -11.05 -15.32
CA SER A 170 11.90 -12.03 -16.16
C SER A 170 13.43 -11.89 -16.18
N GLY A 171 14.02 -11.55 -15.03
CA GLY A 171 15.48 -11.44 -14.88
C GLY A 171 16.07 -10.08 -15.24
N LYS A 172 15.25 -9.09 -15.59
CA LYS A 172 15.69 -7.77 -16.05
C LYS A 172 15.01 -6.65 -15.25
N TYR A 173 15.76 -5.59 -14.97
CA TYR A 173 15.21 -4.31 -14.50
C TYR A 173 14.66 -3.49 -15.67
N LEU A 174 13.40 -3.08 -15.55
CA LEU A 174 12.68 -2.19 -16.46
C LEU A 174 12.76 -0.72 -16.00
N ALA A 175 13.01 -0.50 -14.71
CA ALA A 175 13.30 0.79 -14.09
C ALA A 175 14.31 0.59 -12.94
N GLU A 176 14.96 1.66 -12.50
CA GLU A 176 15.97 1.62 -11.44
C GLU A 176 15.32 1.31 -10.07
N PRO A 177 15.69 0.19 -9.41
CA PRO A 177 15.19 -0.12 -8.07
C PRO A 177 15.80 0.85 -7.04
N LEU A 178 15.13 1.03 -5.89
CA LEU A 178 15.70 1.80 -4.78
C LEU A 178 17.11 1.32 -4.37
N ARG A 179 17.33 -0.01 -4.42
CA ARG A 179 18.64 -0.66 -4.26
C ARG A 179 18.60 -2.06 -4.85
N ASP A 180 19.77 -2.64 -5.10
CA ASP A 180 19.92 -3.99 -5.64
C ASP A 180 19.08 -5.03 -4.88
N GLY A 181 18.37 -5.86 -5.63
CA GLY A 181 17.54 -6.95 -5.11
C GLY A 181 16.07 -6.56 -4.86
N LEU A 182 15.77 -5.26 -4.74
CA LEU A 182 14.39 -4.78 -4.63
C LEU A 182 13.69 -4.76 -5.98
N TRP A 183 12.37 -4.85 -5.96
CA TRP A 183 11.54 -4.85 -7.18
C TRP A 183 10.76 -3.56 -7.37
N HIS A 184 11.07 -2.52 -6.59
CA HIS A 184 10.34 -1.25 -6.62
C HIS A 184 11.32 -0.08 -6.59
N THR A 185 10.97 1.00 -7.29
CA THR A 185 11.82 2.19 -7.46
C THR A 185 11.83 3.06 -6.20
N SER A 186 12.79 3.97 -6.09
CA SER A 186 12.78 4.98 -5.02
C SER A 186 11.53 5.86 -5.05
N ALA A 187 11.07 6.23 -6.25
CA ALA A 187 9.84 7.02 -6.45
C ALA A 187 8.59 6.28 -5.96
N GLN A 188 8.51 4.96 -6.10
CA GLN A 188 7.42 4.16 -5.54
C GLN A 188 7.44 4.13 -4.00
N HIS A 189 8.62 3.98 -3.37
CA HIS A 189 8.72 4.04 -1.91
C HIS A 189 8.30 5.43 -1.38
N LEU A 190 8.73 6.50 -2.04
CA LEU A 190 8.32 7.87 -1.72
C LEU A 190 6.81 8.08 -1.94
N GLY A 191 6.26 7.61 -3.06
CA GLY A 191 4.83 7.74 -3.35
C GLY A 191 3.95 7.04 -2.31
N VAL A 192 4.34 5.85 -1.83
CA VAL A 192 3.65 5.18 -0.71
C VAL A 192 3.71 6.01 0.57
N ALA A 193 4.86 6.56 0.91
CA ALA A 193 5.02 7.42 2.10
C ALA A 193 4.14 8.69 2.02
N LEU A 194 4.11 9.34 0.86
CA LEU A 194 3.30 10.53 0.61
C LEU A 194 1.80 10.21 0.63
N LEU A 195 1.38 9.14 -0.04
CA LEU A 195 -0.02 8.67 -0.04
C LEU A 195 -0.48 8.33 1.39
N ALA A 196 0.35 7.64 2.18
CA ALA A 196 0.03 7.34 3.56
C ALA A 196 -0.19 8.61 4.40
N CYS A 197 0.65 9.64 4.21
CA CYS A 197 0.49 10.92 4.90
C CYS A 197 -0.76 11.68 4.45
N ASP A 198 -1.08 11.65 3.16
CA ASP A 198 -2.30 12.26 2.60
C ASP A 198 -3.56 11.59 3.17
N LEU A 199 -3.62 10.26 3.13
CA LEU A 199 -4.71 9.47 3.72
C LEU A 199 -4.84 9.72 5.22
N ALA A 200 -3.71 9.77 5.94
CA ALA A 200 -3.70 10.09 7.36
C ALA A 200 -4.33 11.47 7.64
N SER A 201 -4.07 12.46 6.78
CA SER A 201 -4.66 13.78 6.88
C SER A 201 -6.15 13.77 6.59
N ARG A 202 -6.56 13.25 5.42
CA ARG A 202 -7.96 13.24 4.94
C ARG A 202 -8.87 12.39 5.82
N HIS A 203 -8.37 11.24 6.24
CA HIS A 203 -9.08 10.31 7.12
C HIS A 203 -8.67 10.47 8.58
N GLY A 204 -7.98 11.55 8.96
CA GLY A 204 -7.64 11.95 10.32
C GLY A 204 -7.10 10.86 11.25
N TRP A 205 -6.11 10.11 10.77
CA TRP A 205 -5.34 9.18 11.58
C TRP A 205 -4.63 9.95 12.69
N LYS A 206 -4.57 9.39 13.90
CA LYS A 206 -4.15 10.11 15.11
C LYS A 206 -2.75 9.71 15.55
N GLY A 207 -2.03 10.67 16.13
CA GLY A 207 -0.73 10.47 16.76
C GLY A 207 0.33 9.96 15.79
N ASN A 208 1.29 9.20 16.33
CA ASN A 208 2.37 8.58 15.57
C ASN A 208 1.88 7.28 14.92
N TRP A 209 0.89 7.37 14.04
CA TRP A 209 0.26 6.22 13.38
C TRP A 209 1.23 5.31 12.62
N TRP A 210 2.40 5.85 12.25
CA TRP A 210 3.47 5.10 11.59
C TRP A 210 4.33 4.27 12.57
N ILE A 211 4.10 4.36 13.88
CA ILE A 211 4.78 3.58 14.92
C ILE A 211 3.87 2.42 15.33
N ASP A 212 4.44 1.21 15.43
CA ASP A 212 3.75 0.08 16.02
C ASP A 212 3.52 0.30 17.52
N PRO A 213 2.27 0.30 18.01
CA PRO A 213 2.02 0.36 19.46
C PRO A 213 2.60 -0.83 20.23
N LYS A 214 2.97 -1.93 19.56
CA LYS A 214 3.63 -3.10 20.17
C LYS A 214 5.15 -3.10 20.00
N GLY A 215 5.72 -2.02 19.48
CA GLY A 215 7.18 -1.86 19.33
C GLY A 215 7.79 -2.74 18.23
N GLY A 216 6.99 -3.26 17.31
CA GLY A 216 7.49 -3.98 16.15
C GLY A 216 8.16 -3.09 15.11
N PRO A 217 8.93 -3.69 14.18
CA PRO A 217 9.62 -2.99 13.11
C PRO A 217 8.67 -2.48 12.01
N ARG A 218 7.36 -2.79 12.09
CA ARG A 218 6.35 -2.41 11.11
C ARG A 218 5.10 -1.92 11.80
N THR A 219 4.40 -0.96 11.20
CA THR A 219 3.10 -0.50 11.70
C THR A 219 1.95 -1.31 11.08
N PRO A 220 0.95 -1.74 11.87
CA PRO A 220 -0.24 -2.42 11.34
C PRO A 220 -1.13 -1.52 10.47
N ILE A 221 -0.80 -0.23 10.37
CA ILE A 221 -1.47 0.74 9.51
C ILE A 221 -0.99 0.65 8.05
N LEU A 222 0.21 0.12 7.82
CA LEU A 222 0.80 -0.10 6.50
C LEU A 222 1.09 -1.58 6.25
N PRO A 223 0.08 -2.48 6.27
CA PRO A 223 0.33 -3.89 6.02
C PRO A 223 0.65 -4.12 4.53
N GLY A 224 1.58 -5.04 4.26
CA GLY A 224 1.63 -5.70 2.96
C GLY A 224 0.50 -6.71 2.80
N HIS A 225 0.15 -7.08 1.57
CA HIS A 225 -0.84 -8.13 1.33
C HIS A 225 -0.48 -9.44 2.08
N GLU A 226 0.78 -9.84 1.98
CA GLU A 226 1.34 -11.01 2.65
C GLU A 226 1.26 -10.98 4.17
N ASP A 227 1.11 -9.81 4.80
CA ASP A 227 0.96 -9.70 6.25
C ASP A 227 -0.45 -10.10 6.70
N CYS A 228 -1.44 -9.94 5.82
CA CYS A 228 -2.86 -10.17 6.09
C CYS A 228 -3.37 -11.52 5.57
N ASP A 229 -2.95 -11.92 4.37
CA ASP A 229 -3.36 -13.18 3.73
C ASP A 229 -2.15 -14.12 3.51
N LEU A 230 -1.66 -14.70 4.60
CA LEU A 230 -0.57 -15.69 4.48
C LEU A 230 -1.00 -16.95 3.71
N TYR A 231 -2.28 -17.34 3.76
CA TYR A 231 -2.72 -18.58 3.12
C TYR A 231 -2.69 -18.46 1.61
N GLY A 232 -3.30 -17.41 1.05
CA GLY A 232 -3.27 -17.16 -0.38
C GLY A 232 -1.85 -16.91 -0.88
N ARG A 233 -1.05 -16.15 -0.14
CA ARG A 233 0.32 -15.76 -0.55
C ARG A 233 1.37 -16.86 -0.38
N SER A 234 1.12 -17.83 0.52
CA SER A 234 1.99 -18.99 0.68
C SER A 234 1.84 -20.04 -0.44
N GLN A 235 0.81 -19.92 -1.28
CA GLN A 235 0.61 -20.82 -2.42
C GLN A 235 1.63 -20.59 -3.53
N PRO A 236 1.99 -21.63 -4.31
CA PRO A 236 2.85 -21.47 -5.50
C PRO A 236 2.34 -20.41 -6.49
N SER A 237 1.03 -20.24 -6.61
CA SER A 237 0.37 -19.26 -7.48
C SER A 237 0.10 -17.91 -6.84
N GLY A 238 0.19 -17.80 -5.51
CA GLY A 238 -0.27 -16.64 -4.74
C GLY A 238 0.58 -15.38 -4.90
N GLY A 239 1.86 -15.56 -5.22
CA GLY A 239 2.84 -14.47 -5.17
C GLY A 239 3.04 -13.95 -3.74
N TRP A 240 4.20 -13.35 -3.49
CA TRP A 240 4.45 -12.63 -2.24
C TRP A 240 4.55 -11.15 -2.58
N ASP A 241 3.61 -10.35 -2.09
CA ASP A 241 3.56 -8.92 -2.33
C ASP A 241 3.34 -8.10 -1.03
N PRO A 242 4.07 -6.98 -0.87
CA PRO A 242 5.09 -6.45 -1.78
C PRO A 242 6.43 -7.24 -1.70
N GLY A 243 6.48 -8.32 -0.91
CA GLY A 243 7.55 -9.31 -0.93
C GLY A 243 8.58 -9.17 0.19
N VAL A 244 8.17 -8.72 1.38
CA VAL A 244 9.03 -8.54 2.56
C VAL A 244 9.12 -9.81 3.41
N LEU A 245 8.10 -10.67 3.42
CA LEU A 245 8.09 -11.97 4.09
C LEU A 245 8.84 -13.03 3.27
N ARG A 246 9.96 -12.62 2.66
CA ARG A 246 10.87 -13.44 1.87
C ARG A 246 12.27 -13.40 2.49
N SER A 247 13.04 -14.47 2.34
CA SER A 247 14.44 -14.45 2.81
C SER A 247 15.31 -13.46 2.04
N ASP A 248 14.85 -13.07 0.85
CA ASP A 248 15.41 -11.99 0.03
C ASP A 248 14.26 -10.99 -0.24
N PRO A 249 14.08 -9.99 0.65
CA PRO A 249 12.99 -9.03 0.58
C PRO A 249 12.99 -8.23 -0.73
N ARG A 250 11.80 -7.92 -1.26
CA ARG A 250 11.62 -7.14 -2.50
C ARG A 250 11.10 -5.72 -2.29
N TRP A 251 10.82 -5.37 -1.04
CA TRP A 251 10.32 -4.08 -0.59
C TRP A 251 10.99 -3.66 0.73
N ASP A 252 11.17 -2.35 0.91
CA ASP A 252 11.91 -1.76 2.01
C ASP A 252 10.99 -0.89 2.89
N TRP A 253 10.45 -1.49 3.96
CA TRP A 253 9.58 -0.77 4.90
C TRP A 253 10.32 0.30 5.68
N ASP A 254 11.58 0.06 6.06
CA ASP A 254 12.36 0.99 6.86
C ASP A 254 12.50 2.33 6.15
N THR A 255 12.74 2.30 4.83
CA THR A 255 12.79 3.50 3.99
C THR A 255 11.46 4.24 4.00
N VAL A 256 10.33 3.54 3.80
CA VAL A 256 8.99 4.16 3.78
C VAL A 256 8.67 4.82 5.13
N ILE A 257 8.90 4.11 6.24
CA ILE A 257 8.67 4.63 7.60
C ILE A 257 9.58 5.84 7.85
N HIS A 258 10.85 5.78 7.45
CA HIS A 258 11.76 6.91 7.57
C HIS A 258 11.26 8.14 6.80
N LEU A 259 10.80 7.96 5.55
CA LEU A 259 10.23 9.04 4.74
C LEU A 259 8.99 9.66 5.38
N ILE A 260 8.10 8.84 5.98
CA ILE A 260 6.95 9.32 6.75
C ILE A 260 7.40 10.12 7.97
N MET A 261 8.33 9.58 8.76
CA MET A 261 8.88 10.27 9.94
C MET A 261 9.46 11.63 9.58
N MET A 262 10.26 11.68 8.51
CA MET A 262 10.82 12.93 7.99
C MET A 262 9.69 13.88 7.59
N ARG A 263 8.74 13.45 6.76
CA ARG A 263 7.64 14.31 6.30
C ARG A 263 6.83 14.92 7.44
N GLN A 264 6.54 14.13 8.47
CA GLN A 264 5.79 14.58 9.65
C GLN A 264 6.62 15.56 10.49
N THR A 265 7.89 15.23 10.75
CA THR A 265 8.79 16.08 11.57
C THR A 265 9.08 17.43 10.90
N TYR A 266 9.46 17.43 9.62
CA TYR A 266 9.74 18.68 8.88
C TYR A 266 8.47 19.48 8.59
N GLY A 267 7.34 18.81 8.39
CA GLY A 267 6.04 19.47 8.22
C GLY A 267 5.66 20.31 9.46
N GLU A 268 5.87 19.76 10.64
CA GLU A 268 5.64 20.47 11.91
C GLU A 268 6.63 21.62 12.10
N LEU A 269 7.93 21.41 11.83
CA LEU A 269 8.93 22.48 11.91
C LEU A 269 8.60 23.67 10.99
N ARG A 270 8.16 23.42 9.76
CA ARG A 270 7.74 24.47 8.83
C ARG A 270 6.56 25.27 9.40
N ARG A 271 5.56 24.61 10.00
CA ARG A 271 4.41 25.29 10.63
C ARG A 271 4.86 26.21 11.77
N TYR A 272 5.74 25.73 12.65
CA TYR A 272 6.27 26.55 13.75
C TYR A 272 7.06 27.76 13.26
N LEU A 273 7.87 27.60 12.21
CA LEU A 273 8.63 28.70 11.62
C LEU A 273 7.73 29.77 10.98
N VAL A 274 6.66 29.35 10.28
CA VAL A 274 5.66 30.29 9.72
C VAL A 274 4.94 31.04 10.84
N MET A 275 4.47 30.33 11.87
CA MET A 275 3.81 30.96 13.02
C MET A 275 4.74 31.94 13.75
N ALA A 276 6.02 31.60 13.91
CA ALA A 276 7.00 32.48 14.53
C ALA A 276 7.29 33.72 13.66
N ALA A 277 7.33 33.58 12.33
CA ALA A 277 7.49 34.71 11.42
C ALA A 277 6.31 35.69 11.47
N ASP A 278 5.08 35.17 11.55
CA ASP A 278 3.86 35.97 11.68
C ASP A 278 3.81 36.75 13.01
N VAL A 279 4.28 36.15 14.10
CA VAL A 279 4.33 36.80 15.43
C VAL A 279 5.37 37.92 15.49
N VAL A 280 6.48 37.81 14.75
CA VAL A 280 7.58 38.78 14.79
C VAL A 280 7.41 39.92 13.77
N GLY A 281 6.35 39.88 12.94
CA GLY A 281 6.06 40.94 11.96
C GLY A 281 7.09 41.04 10.83
N THR A 282 7.95 40.04 10.69
CA THR A 282 8.95 39.95 9.63
C THR A 282 8.49 38.93 8.61
N THR A 283 8.16 39.41 7.41
CA THR A 283 8.10 38.60 6.18
C THR A 283 9.48 38.01 5.90
N ALA A 284 9.82 36.93 6.60
CA ALA A 284 10.95 36.11 6.25
C ALA A 284 10.51 35.22 5.09
N THR A 285 10.93 35.59 3.88
CA THR A 285 10.83 34.70 2.71
C THR A 285 11.71 33.48 2.97
N LEU A 286 11.13 32.43 3.53
CA LEU A 286 11.77 31.13 3.70
C LEU A 286 11.78 30.44 2.33
N LEU A 287 12.92 30.50 1.65
CA LEU A 287 13.23 29.71 0.47
C LEU A 287 13.57 28.28 0.91
N PHE A 288 12.64 27.34 0.73
CA PHE A 288 12.88 25.90 0.67
C PHE A 288 11.89 25.25 -0.28
#